data_AF-A0A957E185-F1
#
_entry.id   AF-A0A957E185-F1
#
_cell.length_a   1.000
_cell.length_b   1.000
_cell.length_c   1.000
_cell.angle_alpha   90.00
_cell.angle_beta   90.00
_cell.angle_gamma   90.00
#
_symmetry.space_group_name_H-M   'P 1'
#
loop_
_entity.id
_entity.type
_entity.pdbx_description
1 polymer ?
#
loop_
_entity_poly.entity_id
_entity_poly.type
_entity_poly.pdbx_seq_one_letter_code
_entity_poly.pdbx_strand_id
1 'polypeptide(L)'
;MSTPTQDQLEEALAAAGSAHHEYEQAILDGKRDELWSGFYAAYVLGRLGDFAAASTLSRWLEAAPNEANWAAAASSYVLSRVEHQ
;
A
#
# COMPACT_ATOMS: atom_id res chain seq x y z
N MET A 1 -8.04 15.05 8.74
CA MET A 1 -7.38 13.80 8.29
C MET A 1 -6.30 13.48 9.30
N SER A 2 -6.23 12.24 9.80
CA SER A 2 -5.16 11.84 10.72
C SER A 2 -4.15 11.03 9.92
N THR A 3 -2.88 11.44 9.96
CA THR A 3 -1.79 10.67 9.38
C THR A 3 -1.58 9.40 10.22
N PRO A 4 -1.49 8.21 9.61
CA PRO A 4 -1.19 6.98 10.35
C PRO A 4 0.26 6.98 10.83
N THR A 5 0.56 6.17 11.85
CA THR A 5 1.96 5.91 12.23
C THR A 5 2.63 5.01 11.19
N GLN A 6 3.97 4.96 11.21
CA GLN A 6 4.74 4.06 10.34
C GLN A 6 4.35 2.60 10.57
N ASP A 7 4.23 2.17 11.82
CA ASP A 7 3.85 0.80 12.17
C ASP A 7 2.45 0.46 11.64
N GLN A 8 1.48 1.37 11.79
CA GLN A 8 0.12 1.17 11.27
C GLN A 8 0.11 1.02 9.75
N LEU A 9 0.90 1.84 9.04
CA LEU A 9 0.98 1.81 7.60
C LEU A 9 1.73 0.57 7.10
N GLU A 10 2.83 0.20 7.74
CA GLU A 10 3.58 -1.03 7.44
C GLU A 10 2.71 -2.27 7.64
N GLU A 11 2.00 -2.37 8.77
CA GLU A 11 1.08 -3.48 9.04
C GLU A 11 -0.01 -3.56 7.96
N ALA A 12 -0.61 -2.42 7.61
CA ALA A 12 -1.65 -2.37 6.59
C ALA A 12 -1.13 -2.77 5.19
N LEU A 13 0.10 -2.38 4.83
CA LEU A 13 0.73 -2.75 3.56
C LEU A 13 1.09 -4.24 3.51
N ALA A 14 1.60 -4.81 4.61
CA ALA A 14 1.86 -6.24 4.72
C ALA A 14 0.56 -7.06 4.63
N ALA A 15 -0.51 -6.59 5.28
CA ALA A 15 -1.83 -7.19 5.19
C ALA A 15 -2.41 -7.09 3.77
N ALA A 16 -2.25 -5.93 3.10
CA ALA A 16 -2.66 -5.75 1.71
C ALA A 16 -1.95 -6.72 0.77
N GLY A 17 -0.64 -6.95 0.97
CA GLY A 17 0.10 -7.92 0.16
C GLY A 17 -0.33 -9.37 0.37
N SER A 18 -0.63 -9.76 1.61
CA SER A 18 -1.20 -11.09 1.87
C SER A 18 -2.57 -11.26 1.19
N ALA A 19 -3.45 -10.26 1.30
CA ALA A 19 -4.77 -10.28 0.70
C ALA A 19 -4.72 -10.23 -0.84
N HIS A 20 -3.79 -9.47 -1.41
CA HIS A 20 -3.59 -9.38 -2.86
C HIS A 20 -3.04 -10.69 -3.42
N HIS A 21 -2.10 -11.34 -2.73
CA HIS A 21 -1.63 -12.65 -3.12
C HIS A 21 -2.76 -13.70 -3.12
N GLU A 22 -3.62 -13.70 -2.09
CA GLU A 22 -4.81 -14.56 -2.06
C GLU A 22 -5.75 -14.28 -3.24
N TYR A 23 -5.97 -13.00 -3.56
CA TYR A 23 -6.77 -12.60 -4.73
C TYR A 23 -6.16 -13.10 -6.04
N GLU A 24 -4.85 -12.97 -6.23
CA GLU A 24 -4.16 -13.49 -7.42
C GLU A 24 -4.35 -15.01 -7.55
N GLN A 25 -4.20 -15.76 -6.45
CA GLN A 25 -4.36 -17.21 -6.47
C GLN A 25 -5.81 -17.64 -6.71
N ALA A 26 -6.76 -17.06 -5.98
CA ALA A 26 -8.14 -17.52 -5.94
C ALA A 26 -9.00 -16.98 -7.09
N ILE A 27 -8.72 -15.77 -7.57
CA ILE A 27 -9.57 -15.07 -8.55
C ILE A 27 -8.89 -14.92 -9.90
N LEU A 28 -7.56 -14.74 -9.92
CA LEU A 28 -6.80 -14.58 -11.17
C LEU A 28 -6.13 -15.86 -11.66
N ASP A 29 -6.48 -17.02 -11.09
CA ASP A 29 -5.87 -18.33 -11.39
C ASP A 29 -4.33 -18.31 -11.28
N GLY A 30 -3.82 -17.63 -10.25
CA GLY A 30 -2.39 -17.47 -9.98
C GLY A 30 -1.67 -16.48 -10.90
N LYS A 31 -2.39 -15.73 -11.73
CA LYS A 31 -1.80 -14.68 -12.58
C LYS A 31 -1.54 -13.42 -11.76
N ARG A 32 -0.39 -12.80 -12.02
CA ARG A 32 -0.02 -11.52 -11.43
C ARG A 32 -0.98 -10.43 -11.87
N ASP A 33 -1.39 -9.59 -10.92
CA ASP A 33 -2.15 -8.38 -11.18
C ASP A 33 -1.21 -7.18 -11.40
N GLU A 34 -1.29 -6.57 -12.58
CA GLU A 34 -0.50 -5.38 -12.92
C GLU A 34 -1.05 -4.10 -12.26
N LEU A 35 -2.28 -4.12 -11.73
CA LEU A 35 -2.92 -3.00 -11.03
C LEU A 35 -2.82 -3.10 -9.50
N TRP A 36 -1.83 -3.86 -9.00
CA TRP A 36 -1.60 -4.11 -7.58
C TRP A 36 -1.58 -2.83 -6.73
N SER A 37 -1.01 -1.74 -7.24
CA SER A 37 -0.87 -0.46 -6.53
C SER A 37 -2.22 0.18 -6.21
N GLY A 38 -3.22 -0.04 -7.07
CA GLY A 38 -4.62 0.37 -6.86
C GLY A 38 -5.28 -0.45 -5.77
N PHE A 39 -5.10 -1.78 -5.81
CA PHE A 39 -5.60 -2.69 -4.77
C PHE A 39 -5.06 -2.32 -3.39
N TYR A 40 -3.73 -2.14 -3.28
CA TYR A 40 -3.08 -1.80 -2.02
C TYR A 40 -3.56 -0.46 -1.48
N ALA A 41 -3.65 0.57 -2.34
CA ALA A 41 -4.13 1.87 -1.91
C ALA A 41 -5.56 1.82 -1.38
N ALA A 42 -6.47 1.13 -2.08
CA ALA A 42 -7.86 0.96 -1.63
C ALA A 42 -7.94 0.20 -0.31
N TYR A 43 -7.17 -0.88 -0.15
CA TYR A 43 -7.11 -1.68 1.08
C TYR A 43 -6.63 -0.83 2.27
N VAL A 44 -5.51 -0.13 2.09
CA VAL A 44 -4.89 0.68 3.14
C VAL A 44 -5.80 1.84 3.56
N LEU A 45 -6.39 2.57 2.61
CA LEU A 45 -7.30 3.68 2.92
C LEU A 45 -8.59 3.18 3.58
N GLY A 46 -9.11 2.02 3.18
CA GLY A 46 -10.26 1.41 3.85
C GLY A 46 -9.99 1.05 5.32
N ARG A 47 -8.74 0.71 5.66
CA ARG A 47 -8.33 0.32 7.03
C ARG A 47 -7.90 1.49 7.90
N LEU A 48 -7.16 2.45 7.33
CA LEU A 48 -6.52 3.55 8.06
C LEU A 48 -7.22 4.90 7.87
N GLY A 49 -8.21 4.97 6.98
CA GLY A 49 -8.92 6.20 6.63
C GLY A 49 -8.21 7.02 5.54
N ASP A 50 -8.90 8.06 5.09
CA ASP A 50 -8.47 8.89 3.96
C ASP A 50 -7.37 9.89 4.35
N PHE A 51 -6.14 9.42 4.50
CA PHE A 51 -4.95 10.27 4.74
C PHE A 51 -4.26 10.75 3.45
N ALA A 52 -4.66 10.20 2.30
CA ALA A 52 -4.23 10.62 0.97
C ALA A 52 -5.32 10.27 -0.05
N ALA A 53 -5.34 10.94 -1.20
CA ALA A 53 -6.17 10.49 -2.33
C ALA A 53 -5.66 9.14 -2.84
N ALA A 54 -6.58 8.22 -3.16
CA ALA A 54 -6.24 6.86 -3.64
C ALA A 54 -5.25 6.86 -4.81
N SER A 55 -5.49 7.69 -5.83
CA SER A 55 -4.60 7.82 -6.99
C SER A 55 -3.21 8.36 -6.64
N THR A 56 -3.10 9.16 -5.58
CA THR A 56 -1.81 9.64 -5.10
C THR A 56 -1.07 8.56 -4.32
N LEU A 57 -1.78 7.83 -3.45
CA LEU A 57 -1.21 6.71 -2.71
C LEU A 57 -0.70 5.62 -3.65
N SER A 58 -1.49 5.21 -4.66
CA SER A 58 -1.05 4.22 -5.66
C SER A 58 0.25 4.63 -6.35
N ARG A 59 0.37 5.89 -6.78
CA ARG A 59 1.61 6.41 -7.40
C ARG A 59 2.81 6.39 -6.44
N TRP A 60 2.59 6.68 -5.16
CA TRP A 60 3.67 6.61 -4.18
C TRP A 60 4.11 5.17 -3.92
N LEU A 61 3.17 4.22 -3.88
CA LEU A 61 3.51 2.80 -3.72
C LEU A 61 4.30 2.27 -4.92
N GLU A 62 3.96 2.67 -6.15
CA GLU A 62 4.75 2.33 -7.34
C GLU A 62 6.16 2.91 -7.33
N ALA A 63 6.32 4.09 -6.73
CA ALA A 63 7.62 4.76 -6.63
C ALA A 63 8.41 4.38 -5.37
N ALA A 64 7.87 3.53 -4.50
CA ALA A 64 8.54 3.11 -3.28
C ALA A 64 9.79 2.26 -3.58
N PRO A 65 10.87 2.38 -2.79
CA PRO A 65 12.07 1.57 -2.95
C PRO A 65 11.76 0.07 -2.87
N ASN A 66 12.30 -0.72 -3.81
CA ASN A 66 12.16 -2.17 -3.82
C ASN A 66 13.24 -2.82 -2.94
N GLU A 67 12.97 -2.89 -1.64
CA GLU A 67 13.85 -3.46 -0.63
C GLU A 67 13.34 -4.81 -0.08
N ALA A 68 14.19 -5.54 0.66
CA ALA A 68 13.85 -6.86 1.20
C ALA A 68 12.61 -6.82 2.13
N ASN A 69 12.47 -5.75 2.93
CA ASN A 69 11.22 -5.45 3.62
C ASN A 69 10.51 -4.28 2.89
N TRP A 70 9.87 -4.60 1.78
CA TRP A 70 9.17 -3.62 0.96
C TRP A 70 8.11 -2.85 1.76
N ALA A 71 7.39 -3.49 2.68
CA ALA A 71 6.34 -2.82 3.45
C ALA A 71 6.90 -1.71 4.36
N ALA A 72 8.03 -1.95 5.03
CA ALA A 72 8.73 -0.95 5.84
C ALA A 72 9.32 0.19 5.00
N ALA A 73 9.92 -0.13 3.86
CA ALA A 73 10.48 0.87 2.95
C ALA A 73 9.37 1.74 2.33
N ALA A 74 8.27 1.11 1.90
CA ALA A 74 7.11 1.80 1.34
C ALA A 74 6.37 2.65 2.39
N SER A 75 6.21 2.16 3.62
CA SER A 75 5.58 2.95 4.70
C SER A 75 6.38 4.22 5.00
N SER A 76 7.71 4.09 5.16
CA SER A 76 8.62 5.23 5.34
C SER A 76 8.55 6.21 4.17
N TYR A 77 8.56 5.69 2.94
CA TYR A 77 8.47 6.51 1.74
C TYR A 77 7.15 7.28 1.66
N VAL A 78 6.01 6.62 1.87
CA VAL A 78 4.68 7.25 1.84
C VAL A 78 4.56 8.34 2.90
N LEU A 79 4.98 8.06 4.15
CA LEU A 79 4.92 9.07 5.21
C LEU A 79 5.76 10.31 4.88
N SER A 80 6.96 10.12 4.32
CA SER A 80 7.76 11.25 3.85
C SER A 80 7.05 12.09 2.79
N ARG A 81 6.13 11.52 2.00
CA ARG A 81 5.35 12.27 1.01
C ARG A 81 4.16 12.99 1.62
N VAL A 82 3.48 12.37 2.59
CA VAL A 82 2.34 12.97 3.30
C VAL A 82 2.76 14.24 4.04
N GLU A 83 3.94 14.23 4.66
CA GLU A 83 4.48 15.41 5.38
C GLU A 83 4.83 16.60 4.47
N HIS A 84 4.97 16.38 3.16
CA HIS A 84 5.34 17.39 2.18
C HIS A 84 4.18 17.77 1.23
N GLN A 85 2.95 17.37 1.55
CA GLN A 85 1.72 17.83 0.89
C GLN A 85 1.22 19.15 1.49
#